data_AF-A0A6P0YYX0-F1
#
_entry.id   AF-A0A6P0YYX0-F1
#
_cell.length_a   1.000
_cell.length_b   1.000
_cell.length_c   1.000
_cell.angle_alpha   90.00
_cell.angle_beta   90.00
_cell.angle_gamma   90.00
#
_symmetry.space_group_name_H-M   'P 1'
#
loop_
_entity.id
_entity.type
_entity.pdbx_description
1 polymer ?
#
loop_
_entity_poly.entity_id
_entity_poly.type
_entity_poly.pdbx_seq_one_letter_code
_entity_poly.pdbx_strand_id
1 'polypeptide(L)'
;MLTTPPNRPSGSREKLLFEASVKLVKVIKARDNERVTQLTRILERQKDSMLAVEIFVRVNRYLERTDQELQQWFHNVYFDNCPPQVKSMWLEFAELCSLSILA
;
A
#
# COMPACT_ATOMS: atom_id res chain seq x y z
N MET A 1 -16.78 -32.94 -24.80
CA MET A 1 -15.57 -32.17 -24.48
C MET A 1 -16.02 -30.75 -24.16
N LEU A 2 -15.94 -30.33 -22.90
CA LEU A 2 -16.27 -28.97 -22.47
C LEU A 2 -15.00 -28.34 -21.94
N THR A 3 -14.51 -27.36 -22.69
CA THR A 3 -13.27 -26.62 -22.45
C THR A 3 -13.45 -25.70 -21.25
N THR A 4 -12.59 -25.85 -20.27
CA THR A 4 -12.41 -24.95 -19.12
C THR A 4 -12.06 -23.54 -19.63
N PRO A 5 -12.61 -22.45 -19.06
CA PRO A 5 -12.18 -21.10 -19.42
C PRO A 5 -10.76 -20.82 -18.90
N PRO A 6 -10.02 -19.89 -19.53
CA PRO A 6 -8.59 -19.71 -19.31
C PRO A 6 -8.31 -19.14 -17.92
N ASN A 7 -7.37 -19.77 -17.22
CA ASN A 7 -6.71 -19.20 -16.06
C ASN A 7 -6.20 -17.79 -16.38
N ARG A 8 -6.78 -16.78 -15.72
CA ARG A 8 -6.30 -15.40 -15.74
C ARG A 8 -4.88 -15.41 -15.14
N PRO A 9 -3.87 -14.74 -15.73
CA PRO A 9 -2.51 -14.80 -15.21
C PRO A 9 -2.40 -13.98 -13.92
N SER A 10 -2.47 -14.66 -12.78
CA SER A 10 -2.33 -14.12 -11.42
C SER A 10 -1.01 -13.34 -11.23
N GLY A 11 0.03 -13.65 -12.02
CA GLY A 11 1.34 -12.99 -11.93
C GLY A 11 1.41 -11.56 -12.45
N SER A 12 0.42 -11.08 -13.21
CA SER A 12 0.42 -9.70 -13.74
C SER A 12 0.09 -8.66 -12.67
N ARG A 13 -0.94 -8.91 -11.85
CA ARG A 13 -1.37 -8.02 -10.75
C ARG A 13 -0.31 -7.92 -9.68
N GLU A 14 0.26 -9.05 -9.27
CA GLU A 14 1.27 -9.08 -8.21
C GLU A 14 2.55 -8.35 -8.61
N LYS A 15 2.98 -8.49 -9.87
CA LYS A 15 4.10 -7.73 -10.43
C LYS A 15 3.82 -6.23 -10.46
N LEU A 16 2.63 -5.81 -10.89
CA LEU A 16 2.23 -4.40 -10.90
C LEU A 16 2.18 -3.82 -9.48
N LEU A 17 1.65 -4.57 -8.51
CA LEU A 17 1.64 -4.20 -7.10
C LEU A 17 3.04 -4.02 -6.54
N PHE A 18 3.94 -4.95 -6.84
CA PHE A 18 5.33 -4.88 -6.42
C PHE A 18 6.03 -3.65 -7.03
N GLU A 19 5.91 -3.44 -8.34
CA GLU A 19 6.49 -2.28 -9.01
C GLU A 19 5.94 -0.95 -8.49
N ALA A 20 4.62 -0.86 -8.25
CA ALA A 20 3.99 0.32 -7.68
C ALA A 20 4.52 0.60 -6.26
N SER A 21 4.59 -0.43 -5.42
CA SER A 21 5.10 -0.32 -4.04
C SER A 21 6.55 0.16 -4.02
N VAL A 22 7.42 -0.40 -4.88
CA VAL A 22 8.83 0.01 -4.99
C VAL A 22 8.97 1.47 -5.46
N LYS A 23 8.17 1.89 -6.44
CA LYS A 23 8.17 3.29 -6.92
C LYS A 23 7.71 4.24 -5.81
N LEU A 24 6.67 3.89 -5.06
CA LEU A 24 6.18 4.67 -3.93
C LEU A 24 7.23 4.79 -2.83
N VAL A 25 7.91 3.71 -2.46
CA VAL A 25 9.02 3.76 -1.50
C VAL A 25 10.12 4.73 -1.95
N LYS A 26 10.46 4.77 -3.25
CA LYS A 26 11.46 5.73 -3.76
C LYS A 26 11.00 7.18 -3.59
N VAL A 27 9.72 7.46 -3.84
CA VAL A 27 9.13 8.79 -3.63
C VAL A 27 9.12 9.16 -2.15
N ILE A 28 8.73 8.23 -1.28
CA ILE A 28 8.74 8.41 0.18
C ILE A 28 10.17 8.72 0.68
N LYS A 29 11.17 7.98 0.19
CA LYS A 29 12.59 8.24 0.52
C LYS A 29 13.08 9.63 0.08
N ALA A 30 12.47 10.23 -0.93
CA ALA A 30 12.78 11.60 -1.34
C ALA A 30 12.18 12.66 -0.41
N ARG A 31 11.39 12.26 0.60
CA ARG A 31 10.71 13.12 1.59
C ARG A 31 9.88 14.26 0.97
N ASP A 32 9.29 14.01 -0.19
CA ASP A 32 8.41 14.96 -0.89
C ASP A 32 6.95 14.78 -0.43
N ASN A 33 6.54 15.59 0.56
CA ASN A 33 5.19 15.56 1.16
C ASN A 33 4.09 15.69 0.11
N GLU A 34 4.23 16.62 -0.83
CA GLU A 34 3.19 16.93 -1.82
C GLU A 34 2.98 15.74 -2.76
N ARG A 35 4.08 15.16 -3.22
CA ARG A 35 4.03 14.03 -4.14
C ARG A 35 3.51 12.76 -3.48
N VAL A 36 3.87 12.50 -2.22
CA VAL A 36 3.30 11.38 -1.45
C VAL A 36 1.79 11.57 -1.27
N THR A 37 1.35 12.77 -0.90
CA THR A 37 -0.08 13.09 -0.71
C THR A 37 -0.87 12.92 -2.01
N GLN A 38 -0.34 13.40 -3.14
CA GLN A 38 -0.98 13.23 -4.45
C GLN A 38 -1.13 11.75 -4.82
N LEU A 39 -0.08 10.94 -4.60
CA LEU A 39 -0.11 9.51 -4.91
C LEU A 39 -1.10 8.75 -4.02
N THR A 40 -1.15 9.06 -2.72
CA THR A 40 -2.15 8.50 -1.81
C THR A 40 -3.57 8.79 -2.30
N ARG A 41 -3.87 10.04 -2.67
CA ARG A 41 -5.18 10.42 -3.19
C ARG A 41 -5.55 9.71 -4.50
N ILE A 42 -4.57 9.47 -5.38
CA ILE A 42 -4.79 8.72 -6.62
C ILE A 42 -5.12 7.25 -6.32
N LEU A 43 -4.47 6.66 -5.31
CA LEU A 43 -4.72 5.29 -4.86
C LEU A 43 -6.11 5.14 -4.24
N GLU A 44 -6.50 6.08 -3.37
CA GLU A 44 -7.83 6.08 -2.73
C GLU A 44 -8.98 6.27 -3.74
N ARG A 45 -8.72 6.95 -4.86
CA ARG A 45 -9.69 7.13 -5.95
C ARG A 45 -9.83 5.91 -6.87
N GLN A 46 -8.98 4.90 -6.73
CA GLN A 46 -9.13 3.68 -7.51
C GLN A 46 -10.41 2.94 -7.09
N LYS A 47 -11.09 2.32 -8.06
CA LYS A 47 -12.29 1.50 -7.80
C LYS A 47 -12.01 0.26 -6.93
N ASP A 48 -10.75 -0.14 -6.82
CA ASP A 48 -10.32 -1.29 -6.05
C ASP A 48 -9.65 -0.82 -4.74
N SER A 49 -10.48 -0.61 -3.71
CA SER A 49 -10.03 -0.22 -2.38
C SER A 49 -9.06 -1.24 -1.77
N MET A 50 -9.14 -2.51 -2.17
CA MET A 50 -8.24 -3.56 -1.69
C MET A 50 -6.81 -3.37 -2.24
N LEU A 51 -6.68 -2.88 -3.47
CA LEU A 51 -5.38 -2.56 -4.07
C LEU A 51 -4.65 -1.45 -3.30
N ALA A 52 -5.38 -0.42 -2.86
CA ALA A 52 -4.82 0.67 -2.06
C ALA A 52 -4.31 0.16 -0.70
N VAL A 53 -5.09 -0.71 -0.05
CA VAL A 53 -4.69 -1.38 1.20
C VAL A 53 -3.44 -2.24 0.98
N GLU A 54 -3.40 -3.06 -0.08
CA GLU A 54 -2.27 -3.94 -0.39
C GLU A 54 -0.97 -3.14 -0.60
N ILE A 55 -1.04 -2.01 -1.31
CA ILE A 55 0.11 -1.12 -1.53
C ILE A 55 0.53 -0.47 -0.22
N PHE A 56 -0.41 0.06 0.56
CA PHE A 56 -0.12 0.64 1.87
C PHE A 56 0.60 -0.36 2.79
N VAL A 57 0.08 -1.59 2.90
CA VAL A 57 0.68 -2.66 3.72
C VAL A 57 2.09 -3.02 3.24
N ARG A 58 2.31 -3.15 1.93
CA ARG A 58 3.64 -3.48 1.36
C ARG A 58 4.66 -2.38 1.64
N VAL A 59 4.28 -1.12 1.45
CA VAL A 59 5.13 0.04 1.76
C VAL A 59 5.42 0.08 3.26
N ASN A 60 4.39 -0.07 4.09
CA ASN A 60 4.52 -0.02 5.55
C ASN A 60 5.51 -1.08 6.07
N ARG A 61 5.36 -2.34 5.63
CA ARG A 61 6.26 -3.44 5.99
C ARG A 61 7.69 -3.23 5.50
N TYR A 62 7.86 -2.66 4.30
CA TYR A 62 9.19 -2.38 3.79
C TYR A 62 9.89 -1.32 4.65
N LEU A 63 9.19 -0.24 5.00
CA LEU A 63 9.73 0.83 5.83
C LEU A 63 9.97 0.36 7.27
N GLU A 64 9.06 -0.40 7.87
CA GLU A 64 9.26 -0.99 9.21
C GLU A 64 10.58 -1.76 9.33
N ARG A 65 10.94 -2.52 8.27
CA ARG A 65 12.17 -3.34 8.24
C ARG A 65 13.43 -2.54 7.91
N THR A 66 13.30 -1.36 7.30
CA THR A 66 14.46 -0.64 6.74
C THR A 66 14.72 0.70 7.40
N ASP A 67 13.68 1.43 7.78
CA ASP A 67 13.73 2.79 8.30
C ASP A 67 12.41 3.16 9.02
N GLN A 68 12.38 2.95 10.34
CA GLN A 68 11.22 3.25 11.18
C GLN A 68 10.90 4.75 11.27
N GLU A 69 11.91 5.62 11.20
CA GLU A 69 11.69 7.07 11.22
C GLU A 69 10.94 7.50 9.94
N LEU A 70 11.37 6.96 8.79
CA LEU A 70 10.72 7.21 7.51
C LEU A 70 9.31 6.60 7.45
N GLN A 71 9.09 5.45 8.11
CA GLN A 71 7.76 4.88 8.30
C GLN A 71 6.83 5.83 9.06
N GLN A 72 7.30 6.38 10.18
CA GLN A 72 6.52 7.31 10.99
C GLN A 72 6.24 8.62 10.24
N TRP A 73 7.23 9.14 9.50
CA TRP A 73 7.04 10.27 8.59
C TRP A 73 5.96 9.96 7.53
N PHE A 74 6.04 8.80 6.89
CA PHE A 74 5.06 8.39 5.89
C PHE A 74 3.65 8.32 6.47
N HIS A 75 3.47 7.77 7.67
CA HIS A 75 2.17 7.76 8.34
C HIS A 75 1.64 9.17 8.60
N ASN A 76 2.51 10.10 9.01
CA ASN A 76 2.09 11.47 9.27
C ASN A 76 1.62 12.17 7.98
N VAL A 77 2.29 11.92 6.85
CA VAL A 77 1.89 12.47 5.55
C VAL A 77 0.63 11.76 5.01
N TYR A 78 0.57 10.43 5.09
CA TYR A 78 -0.56 9.63 4.58
C TYR A 78 -1.86 9.95 5.32
N PHE A 79 -1.78 10.06 6.64
CA PHE A 79 -2.92 10.37 7.51
C PHE A 79 -3.01 11.86 7.85
N ASP A 80 -2.41 12.73 7.03
CA ASP A 80 -2.52 14.18 7.25
C ASP A 80 -3.99 14.61 7.25
N ASN A 81 -4.41 15.32 8.30
CA ASN A 81 -5.81 15.67 8.58
C ASN A 81 -6.77 14.49 8.83
N CYS A 82 -6.28 13.26 9.01
CA CYS A 82 -7.10 12.11 9.37
C CYS A 82 -7.35 12.11 10.89
N PRO A 83 -8.59 11.89 11.37
CA PRO A 83 -8.87 11.76 12.80
C PRO A 83 -8.03 10.62 13.42
N PRO A 84 -7.47 10.81 14.64
CA PRO A 84 -6.60 9.81 15.27
C PRO A 84 -7.23 8.41 15.39
N GLN A 85 -8.54 8.36 15.62
CA GLN A 85 -9.30 7.10 15.72
C GLN A 85 -9.32 6.35 14.38
N VAL A 86 -9.53 7.08 13.26
CA VAL A 86 -9.55 6.52 11.92
C VAL A 86 -8.16 6.04 11.52
N LYS A 87 -7.11 6.81 11.87
CA LYS A 87 -5.71 6.39 11.72
C LYS A 87 -5.42 5.08 12.46
N SER A 88 -5.83 4.97 13.73
CA SER A 88 -5.63 3.73 14.51
C SER A 88 -6.32 2.54 13.86
N MET A 89 -7.60 2.69 13.49
CA MET A 89 -8.36 1.64 12.82
C MET A 89 -7.70 1.18 11.52
N TRP A 90 -7.18 2.11 10.71
CA TRP A 90 -6.49 1.79 9.47
C TRP A 90 -5.17 1.05 9.69
N LEU A 91 -4.39 1.45 10.69
CA LEU A 91 -3.14 0.79 11.04
C LEU A 91 -3.39 -0.61 11.60
N GLU A 92 -4.36 -0.77 12.50
CA GLU A 92 -4.82 -2.07 13.01
C GLU A 92 -5.34 -2.96 11.88
N PHE A 93 -6.13 -2.41 10.96
CA PHE A 93 -6.61 -3.16 9.80
C PHE A 93 -5.46 -3.61 8.89
N ALA A 94 -4.48 -2.75 8.62
CA ALA A 94 -3.29 -3.10 7.85
C ALA A 94 -2.44 -4.20 8.54
N GLU A 95 -2.37 -4.17 9.87
CA GLU A 95 -1.74 -5.20 10.69
C GLU A 95 -2.54 -6.52 10.67
N LEU A 96 -3.87 -6.49 10.61
CA LEU A 96 -4.68 -7.70 10.47
C LEU A 96 -4.61 -8.27 9.04
N CYS A 97 -4.61 -7.41 8.02
CA CYS A 97 -4.45 -7.80 6.62
C CYS A 97 -3.05 -8.31 6.28
N SER A 98 -2.09 -8.17 7.20
CA SER A 98 -0.77 -8.79 7.12
C SER A 98 -0.80 -10.33 7.12
N LEU A 99 -1.96 -10.95 7.27
CA LEU A 99 -2.16 -12.40 7.38
C LEU A 99 -2.13 -13.23 6.08
N SER A 100 -1.92 -12.70 4.87
CA SER A 100 -1.86 -13.58 3.67
C SER A 100 -1.02 -13.04 2.51
N ILE A 101 0.31 -13.00 2.68
CA ILE A 101 1.27 -13.01 1.54
C ILE A 101 2.19 -14.24 1.61
N LEU A 102 1.95 -15.14 2.57
CA LEU A 102 2.58 -16.45 2.62
C LEU A 102 1.53 -17.51 2.98
N ALA A 103 0.95 -18.10 1.93
CA ALA A 103 0.74 -19.54 1.83
C ALA A 103 1.15 -19.94 0.41
#